data_AF-A0AAU3CYF5-F1
#
_entry.id   AF-A0AAU3CYF5-F1
#
_cell.length_a   1.000
_cell.length_b   1.000
_cell.length_c   1.000
_cell.angle_alpha   90.00
_cell.angle_beta   90.00
_cell.angle_gamma   90.00
#
_symmetry.space_group_name_H-M   'P 1'
#
loop_
_entity.id
_entity.type
_entity.pdbx_description
1 polymer ?
#
loop_
_entity_poly.entity_id
_entity_poly.type
_entity_poly.pdbx_seq_one_letter_code
_entity_poly.pdbx_strand_id
1 'polypeptide(L)'
;MADGQLPAGWTLAEIREVSGDQEATPLDTDRVVTGWPAQDQRLDPAYVLGFHGLCLVKAVNDDDWYMGSLNDNGSITCWSVYSDLYEALRGL
;
A
#
# COMPACT_ATOMS: atom_id res chain seq x y z
N MET A 1 2.91 3.73 -19.52
CA MET A 1 3.84 2.95 -18.68
C MET A 1 3.88 3.73 -17.39
N ALA A 2 2.94 3.45 -16.48
CA ALA A 2 2.88 4.13 -15.20
C ALA A 2 3.69 3.25 -14.25
N ASP A 3 4.96 3.60 -14.13
CA ASP A 3 5.86 2.97 -13.18
C ASP A 3 5.35 3.36 -11.79
N GLY A 4 4.81 2.39 -11.05
CA GLY A 4 4.30 2.63 -9.70
C GLY A 4 5.35 3.36 -8.87
N GLN A 5 4.95 4.47 -8.25
CA GLN A 5 5.90 5.33 -7.57
C GLN A 5 6.27 4.73 -6.21
N LEU A 6 7.56 4.81 -5.85
CA LEU A 6 8.06 4.43 -4.53
C LEU A 6 8.13 5.66 -3.62
N PRO A 7 7.89 5.51 -2.31
CA PRO A 7 8.04 6.60 -1.37
C PRO A 7 9.50 7.09 -1.33
N ALA A 8 9.67 8.39 -1.14
CA ALA A 8 11.00 9.00 -1.12
C ALA A 8 11.86 8.41 0.00
N GLY A 9 13.07 7.97 -0.36
CA GLY A 9 14.02 7.36 0.59
C GLY A 9 13.89 5.84 0.73
N TRP A 10 12.99 5.20 -0.01
CA TRP A 10 12.86 3.74 -0.03
C TRP A 10 13.14 3.17 -1.41
N THR A 11 13.92 2.09 -1.43
CA THR A 11 14.09 1.29 -2.64
C THR A 11 13.22 0.04 -2.59
N LEU A 12 12.86 -0.48 -3.77
CA LEU A 12 12.12 -1.73 -3.86
C LEU A 12 12.87 -2.89 -3.19
N ALA A 13 14.21 -2.88 -3.26
CA ALA A 13 15.03 -3.89 -2.61
C ALA A 13 14.86 -3.85 -1.08
N GLU A 14 14.95 -2.68 -0.46
CA GLU A 14 14.74 -2.52 0.99
C GLU A 14 13.33 -2.93 1.42
N ILE A 15 12.32 -2.57 0.63
CA ILE A 15 10.93 -2.97 0.90
C ILE A 15 10.81 -4.50 0.92
N ARG A 16 11.41 -5.19 -0.05
CA ARG A 16 11.43 -6.66 -0.14
C ARG A 16 12.22 -7.29 1.00
N GLU A 17 13.31 -6.67 1.43
CA GLU A 17 14.11 -7.16 2.57
C GLU A 17 13.37 -7.01 3.91
N VAL A 18 12.69 -5.88 4.13
CA VAL A 18 11.97 -5.62 5.39
C VAL A 18 10.66 -6.40 5.47
N SER A 19 9.90 -6.48 4.37
CA SER A 19 8.68 -7.29 4.32
C SER A 19 8.94 -8.79 4.25
N GLY A 20 10.14 -9.21 3.81
CA GLY A 20 10.45 -10.60 3.51
C GLY A 20 9.81 -11.12 2.22
N ASP A 21 9.06 -10.28 1.51
CA ASP A 21 8.35 -10.64 0.28
C ASP A 21 9.15 -10.19 -0.94
N GLN A 22 9.80 -11.13 -1.64
CA GLN A 22 10.62 -10.81 -2.82
C GLN A 22 9.79 -10.39 -4.03
N GLU A 23 8.49 -10.65 -4.03
CA GLU A 23 7.56 -10.31 -5.10
C GLU A 23 6.92 -8.94 -4.90
N ALA A 24 7.28 -8.23 -3.82
CA ALA A 24 6.81 -6.87 -3.59
C ALA A 24 7.04 -6.00 -4.83
N THR A 25 5.99 -5.31 -5.27
CA THR A 25 6.02 -4.45 -6.46
C THR A 25 5.21 -3.18 -6.21
N PRO A 26 5.68 -2.01 -6.65
CA PRO A 26 4.82 -0.85 -6.67
C PRO A 26 3.68 -1.06 -7.67
N LEU A 27 2.48 -0.67 -7.27
CA LEU A 27 1.27 -0.74 -8.07
C LEU A 27 0.83 0.68 -8.46
N ASP A 28 -0.04 0.73 -9.47
CA ASP A 28 -0.64 1.97 -9.93
C ASP A 28 -1.54 2.61 -8.85
N THR A 29 -1.52 3.94 -8.79
CA THR A 29 -2.35 4.73 -7.87
C THR A 29 -3.76 4.98 -8.43
N ASP A 30 -4.02 4.68 -9.70
CA ASP A 30 -5.38 4.68 -10.28
C ASP A 30 -6.19 3.44 -9.84
N ARG A 31 -6.20 3.16 -8.52
CA ARG A 31 -6.93 2.04 -7.93
C ARG A 31 -7.92 2.55 -6.92
N VAL A 32 -9.08 1.90 -6.90
CA VAL A 32 -10.12 2.21 -5.91
C VAL A 32 -9.67 1.63 -4.57
N VAL A 33 -9.27 2.53 -3.66
CA VAL A 33 -8.96 2.19 -2.28
C VAL A 33 -10.14 2.59 -1.40
N THR A 34 -10.67 1.62 -0.68
CA THR A 34 -11.80 1.76 0.24
C THR A 34 -11.41 1.16 1.57
N GLY A 35 -11.75 1.79 2.70
CA GLY A 35 -11.37 1.22 3.99
C GLY A 35 -11.30 2.22 5.13
N TRP A 36 -10.58 1.83 6.18
CA TRP A 36 -10.48 2.58 7.42
C TRP A 36 -10.27 4.09 7.24
N PRO A 37 -10.96 4.97 8.00
CA PRO A 37 -11.93 4.65 9.06
C PRO A 37 -13.35 4.33 8.56
N ALA A 38 -13.67 4.51 7.28
CA ALA A 38 -15.01 4.30 6.74
C ALA A 38 -14.95 3.53 5.41
N GLN A 39 -15.52 2.32 5.39
CA GLN A 39 -15.48 1.41 4.23
C GLN A 39 -16.04 2.00 2.93
N ASP A 40 -16.88 3.03 3.00
CA ASP A 40 -17.46 3.71 1.82
C ASP A 40 -16.64 4.93 1.36
N GLN A 41 -15.67 5.36 2.17
CA GLN A 41 -14.82 6.49 1.83
C GLN A 41 -13.73 6.03 0.87
N ARG A 42 -13.70 6.65 -0.31
CA ARG A 42 -12.57 6.51 -1.23
C ARG A 42 -11.38 7.27 -0.70
N LEU A 43 -10.27 6.56 -0.55
CA LEU A 43 -8.97 7.13 -0.26
C LEU A 43 -8.24 7.37 -1.59
N ASP A 44 -7.59 8.51 -1.73
CA ASP A 44 -6.76 8.82 -2.90
C ASP A 44 -5.33 8.36 -2.59
N PRO A 45 -4.85 7.26 -3.20
CA PRO A 45 -3.54 6.72 -2.87
C PRO A 45 -2.43 7.54 -3.55
N ALA A 46 -1.50 8.05 -2.77
CA ALA A 46 -0.25 8.63 -3.26
C ALA A 46 0.75 7.54 -3.69
N TYR A 47 0.76 6.42 -2.97
CA TYR A 47 1.66 5.30 -3.20
C TYR A 47 0.93 4.00 -2.91
N VAL A 48 1.10 3.00 -3.78
CA VAL A 48 0.55 1.65 -3.59
C VAL A 48 1.68 0.64 -3.76
N LEU A 49 1.82 -0.25 -2.78
CA LEU A 49 2.76 -1.36 -2.79
C LEU A 49 1.96 -2.65 -2.66
N GLY A 50 2.14 -3.58 -3.60
CA GLY A 50 1.53 -4.90 -3.55
C GLY A 50 2.53 -5.94 -3.05
N PHE A 51 2.09 -6.85 -2.18
CA PHE A 51 2.85 -7.95 -1.59
C PHE A 51 1.98 -9.20 -1.70
N HIS A 52 2.35 -10.19 -2.50
CA HIS A 52 1.62 -11.44 -2.83
C HIS A 52 0.23 -11.67 -2.13
N GLY A 53 -0.79 -10.84 -2.45
CA GLY A 53 -2.17 -10.90 -1.91
C GLY A 53 -2.59 -9.72 -1.00
N LEU A 54 -1.63 -9.05 -0.37
CA LEU A 54 -1.78 -7.86 0.46
C LEU A 54 -1.32 -6.59 -0.28
N CYS A 55 -1.75 -5.44 0.22
CA CYS A 55 -1.38 -4.13 -0.30
C CYS A 55 -1.15 -3.14 0.84
N LEU A 56 -0.13 -2.30 0.69
CA LEU A 56 0.07 -1.10 1.48
C LEU A 56 -0.22 0.12 0.63
N VAL A 57 -0.98 1.05 1.19
CA VAL A 57 -1.39 2.28 0.54
C VAL A 57 -1.04 3.46 1.42
N LYS A 58 -0.40 4.48 0.87
CA LYS A 58 -0.26 5.77 1.54
C LYS A 58 -1.20 6.77 0.89
N ALA A 59 -2.03 7.47 1.66
CA ALA A 59 -2.93 8.47 1.12
C ALA A 59 -2.17 9.73 0.68
N VAL A 60 -2.71 10.51 -0.26
CA VAL A 60 -2.18 11.86 -0.57
C VAL A 60 -2.43 12.85 0.58
N ASN A 61 -3.56 12.70 1.27
CA ASN A 61 -4.01 13.62 2.31
C ASN A 61 -3.59 13.22 3.72
N ASP A 62 -2.80 12.16 3.87
CA ASP A 62 -2.51 11.54 5.16
C ASP A 62 -1.08 10.99 5.16
N ASP A 63 -0.39 11.09 6.30
CA ASP A 63 0.97 10.57 6.39
C ASP A 63 1.01 9.09 6.77
N ASP A 64 -0.11 8.52 7.21
CA ASP A 64 -0.21 7.13 7.59
C ASP A 64 -0.32 6.17 6.39
N TRP A 65 0.05 4.93 6.67
CA TRP A 65 0.05 3.78 5.79
C TRP A 65 -1.11 2.85 6.10
N TYR A 66 -1.92 2.59 5.11
CA TYR A 66 -3.10 1.76 5.18
C TYR A 66 -2.79 0.38 4.61
N MET A 67 -2.90 -0.65 5.43
CA MET A 67 -2.76 -2.03 5.00
C MET A 67 -4.12 -2.62 4.67
N GLY A 68 -4.15 -3.37 3.58
CA GLY A 68 -5.34 -4.06 3.10
C GLY A 68 -5.01 -5.27 2.23
N SER A 69 -6.06 -5.82 1.62
CA SER A 69 -5.93 -6.81 0.55
C SER A 69 -6.34 -6.24 -0.79
N LEU A 70 -5.69 -6.76 -1.83
CA LEU A 70 -6.14 -6.58 -3.19
C LEU A 70 -7.30 -7.55 -3.48
N ASN A 71 -8.44 -7.01 -3.86
CA ASN A 71 -9.58 -7.81 -4.30
C ASN A 71 -9.40 -8.20 -5.77
N ASP A 72 -10.11 -9.26 -6.19
CA ASP A 72 -10.11 -9.76 -7.58
C ASP A 72 -10.54 -8.69 -8.61
N ASN A 73 -11.41 -7.76 -8.18
CA ASN A 73 -11.84 -6.60 -8.99
C ASN A 73 -10.77 -5.49 -9.10
N GLY A 74 -9.58 -5.69 -8.54
CA GLY A 74 -8.47 -4.72 -8.54
C GLY A 74 -8.61 -3.58 -7.51
N SER A 75 -9.69 -3.57 -6.73
CA SER A 75 -9.94 -2.64 -5.62
C SER A 75 -9.18 -3.08 -4.36
N ILE A 76 -8.79 -2.15 -3.51
CA ILE A 76 -8.06 -2.43 -2.27
C ILE A 76 -8.98 -2.15 -1.09
N THR A 77 -9.11 -3.12 -0.18
CA THR A 77 -9.86 -2.96 1.07
C THR A 77 -8.89 -2.80 2.23
N CYS A 78 -8.73 -1.58 2.74
CA CYS A 78 -7.85 -1.29 3.88
C CYS A 78 -8.56 -1.53 5.22
N TRP A 79 -7.90 -2.27 6.13
CA TRP A 79 -8.45 -2.64 7.44
C TRP A 79 -7.54 -2.24 8.61
N SER A 80 -6.27 -1.92 8.35
CA SER A 80 -5.32 -1.46 9.35
C SER A 80 -4.64 -0.18 8.89
N VAL A 81 -4.21 0.62 9.86
CA VAL A 81 -3.44 1.84 9.65
C VAL A 81 -2.16 1.77 10.49
N TYR A 82 -1.06 2.26 9.93
CA TYR A 82 0.27 2.29 10.51
C TYR A 82 0.86 3.68 10.28
N SER A 83 1.44 4.30 11.29
CA SER A 83 2.07 5.61 11.11
C SER A 83 3.40 5.53 10.36
N ASP A 84 4.05 4.37 10.38
CA ASP A 84 5.34 4.14 9.73
C ASP A 84 5.31 3.00 8.72
N LEU A 85 5.90 3.23 7.54
CA LEU A 85 6.05 2.20 6.50
C LEU A 85 6.82 0.98 7.04
N TYR A 86 7.87 1.21 7.83
CA TYR A 86 8.68 0.12 8.38
C TYR A 86 7.87 -0.80 9.29
N GLU A 87 6.99 -0.25 10.13
CA GLU A 87 6.09 -1.05 10.97
C GLU A 87 5.07 -1.82 10.13
N ALA A 88 4.53 -1.18 9.09
CA ALA A 88 3.59 -1.79 8.18
C ALA A 88 4.22 -2.96 7.42
N LEU A 89 5.45 -2.79 6.92
CA LEU A 89 6.20 -3.84 6.22
C LEU A 89 6.52 -5.02 7.14
N ARG A 90 6.86 -4.75 8.40
CA ARG A 90 7.14 -5.80 9.40
C ARG A 90 5.89 -6.57 9.82
N GLY A 91 4.70 -6.02 9.56
CA GLY A 91 3.41 -6.63 9.87
C GLY A 91 2.83 -7.53 8.77
N LEU A 92 3.46 -7.57 7.59
CA LEU A 92 3.16 -8.49 6.49
C LEU A 92 3.66 -9.91 6.82
#